data_AF-A0A9X6THR4-F1
#
_entry.id   AF-A0A9X6THR4-F1
#
_cell.length_a   1.000
_cell.length_b   1.000
_cell.length_c   1.000
_cell.angle_alpha   90.00
_cell.angle_beta   90.00
_cell.angle_gamma   90.00
#
_symmetry.space_group_name_H-M   'P 1'
#
loop_
_entity.id
_entity.type
_entity.pdbx_description
1 polymer ?
#
loop_
_entity_poly.entity_id
_entity_poly.type
_entity_poly.pdbx_seq_one_letter_code
_entity_poly.pdbx_strand_id
1 'polypeptide(L)'
;MGQNNSNDVKSNEVGLIPFDVLEVVSEIREIPEGVKLINAPAAWEKSEKGKDVVVAVLDTGCQIDHVDLKDRIIGGRNFTTDNNSDPNNYTDMNGHGTHVAGTIAATENNKGVLGVAPQAKLLIVKVL
;
A
#
# COMPACT_ATOMS: atom_id res chain seq x y z
N MET A 1 9.80 -21.98 -46.65
CA MET A 1 10.66 -21.84 -45.46
C MET A 1 10.36 -20.49 -44.86
N GLY A 2 9.55 -20.48 -43.80
CA GLY A 2 9.15 -19.25 -43.12
C GLY A 2 10.26 -18.76 -42.20
N GLN A 3 10.51 -17.46 -42.23
CA GLN A 3 11.02 -16.75 -41.07
C GLN A 3 10.01 -15.66 -40.75
N ASN A 4 9.16 -15.94 -39.76
CA ASN A 4 8.42 -14.90 -39.06
C ASN A 4 9.36 -14.39 -37.95
N ASN A 5 9.95 -13.23 -38.18
CA ASN A 5 10.60 -12.46 -37.13
C ASN A 5 9.52 -12.02 -36.14
N SER A 6 9.60 -12.61 -34.94
CA SER A 6 8.76 -12.35 -33.79
C SER A 6 8.95 -10.93 -33.27
N ASN A 7 8.19 -10.00 -33.83
CA ASN A 7 7.77 -8.78 -33.15
C ASN A 7 6.46 -9.09 -32.44
N ASP A 8 6.51 -9.48 -31.18
CA ASP A 8 5.38 -9.40 -30.25
C ASP A 8 5.95 -9.22 -28.83
N VAL A 9 6.29 -7.98 -28.50
CA VAL A 9 6.46 -7.57 -27.10
C VAL A 9 5.11 -7.83 -26.42
N LYS A 10 5.08 -8.67 -25.38
CA LYS A 10 3.87 -8.95 -24.60
C LYS A 10 3.34 -7.65 -23.98
N SER A 11 2.43 -6.98 -24.66
CA SER A 11 1.91 -5.65 -24.28
C SER A 11 0.79 -5.69 -23.22
N ASN A 12 0.62 -6.81 -22.51
CA ASN A 12 -0.53 -7.05 -21.62
C ASN A 12 -0.15 -7.38 -20.17
N GLU A 13 1.13 -7.26 -19.77
CA GLU A 13 1.54 -7.50 -18.39
C GLU A 13 1.43 -6.18 -17.59
N VAL A 14 0.59 -6.18 -16.55
CA VAL A 14 0.47 -5.05 -15.61
C VAL A 14 1.62 -5.16 -14.61
N GLY A 15 2.27 -4.04 -14.33
CA GLY A 15 3.34 -3.95 -13.34
C GLY A 15 3.33 -2.61 -12.61
N LEU A 16 4.13 -2.51 -11.56
CA LEU A 16 4.35 -1.24 -10.87
C LEU A 16 4.97 -0.22 -11.83
N ILE A 17 4.54 1.03 -11.72
CA ILE A 17 5.26 2.14 -12.34
C ILE A 17 6.65 2.20 -11.70
N PRO A 18 7.75 2.36 -12.48
CA PRO A 18 9.09 2.41 -11.92
C PRO A 18 9.23 3.48 -10.83
N PHE A 19 9.92 3.13 -9.74
CA PHE A 19 10.20 3.99 -8.60
C PHE A 19 11.60 3.71 -8.03
N ASP A 20 12.13 4.67 -7.30
CA ASP A 20 13.41 4.55 -6.61
C ASP A 20 13.19 4.47 -5.10
N VAL A 21 13.86 3.52 -4.45
CA VAL A 21 13.95 3.48 -2.98
C VAL A 21 15.16 4.32 -2.58
N LEU A 22 14.89 5.52 -2.05
CA LEU A 22 15.95 6.46 -1.68
C LEU A 22 16.59 6.12 -0.32
N GLU A 23 15.77 5.71 0.65
CA GLU A 23 16.21 5.41 2.01
C GLU A 23 15.28 4.39 2.67
N VAL A 24 15.85 3.56 3.55
CA VAL A 24 15.09 2.67 4.44
C VAL A 24 15.60 2.89 5.86
N VAL A 25 14.72 3.36 6.73
CA VAL A 25 15.01 3.64 8.14
C VAL A 25 14.21 2.70 9.04
N SER A 26 14.78 2.34 10.20
CA SER A 26 14.11 1.45 11.16
C SER A 26 13.22 2.19 12.15
N GLU A 27 13.50 3.48 12.39
CA GLU A 27 12.76 4.30 13.32
C GLU A 27 12.60 5.71 12.76
N ILE A 28 11.36 6.19 12.76
CA ILE A 28 11.01 7.56 12.45
C ILE A 28 9.78 7.94 13.29
N ARG A 29 9.57 9.25 13.46
CA ARG A 29 8.34 9.77 14.05
C ARG A 29 7.99 11.10 13.41
N GLU A 30 7.10 11.08 12.44
CA GLU A 30 6.69 12.31 11.77
C GLU A 30 5.31 12.24 11.12
N ILE A 31 4.78 13.42 10.79
CA ILE A 31 3.79 13.55 9.72
C ILE A 31 4.62 13.82 8.45
N PRO A 32 4.61 12.90 7.45
CA PRO A 32 5.37 13.09 6.22
C PRO A 32 5.00 14.41 5.54
N GLU A 33 5.96 15.05 4.90
CA GLU A 33 5.74 16.38 4.32
C GLU A 33 4.64 16.38 3.25
N GLY A 34 4.52 15.30 2.47
CA GLY A 34 3.44 15.13 1.49
C GLY A 34 2.04 15.23 2.12
N VAL A 35 1.85 14.68 3.32
CA VAL A 35 0.57 14.75 4.05
C VAL A 35 0.26 16.18 4.49
N LYS A 36 1.28 16.94 4.92
CA LYS A 36 1.12 18.35 5.28
C LYS A 36 0.86 19.23 4.06
N LEU A 37 1.57 19.00 2.95
CA LEU A 37 1.49 19.81 1.73
C LEU A 37 0.11 19.75 1.07
N ILE A 38 -0.56 18.59 1.10
CA ILE A 38 -1.95 18.48 0.64
C ILE A 38 -2.98 19.01 1.65
N ASN A 39 -2.52 19.55 2.77
CA ASN A 39 -3.31 20.12 3.85
C ASN A 39 -4.30 19.14 4.52
N ALA A 40 -3.94 17.84 4.57
CA ALA A 40 -4.75 16.84 5.26
C ALA A 40 -4.98 17.16 6.75
N PRO A 41 -3.98 17.67 7.51
CA PRO A 41 -4.19 18.03 8.92
C PRO A 41 -5.33 19.01 9.17
N ALA A 42 -5.55 19.97 8.28
CA ALA A 42 -6.63 20.95 8.42
C ALA A 42 -8.04 20.33 8.22
N ALA A 43 -8.13 19.15 7.58
CA ALA A 43 -9.39 18.46 7.34
C ALA A 43 -9.71 17.38 8.39
N TRP A 44 -8.72 16.96 9.19
CA TRP A 44 -8.86 15.79 10.07
C TRP A 44 -9.97 15.90 11.11
N GLU A 45 -10.16 17.08 11.72
CA GLU A 45 -11.22 17.29 12.71
C GLU A 45 -12.60 17.12 12.07
N LYS A 46 -12.83 17.77 10.93
CA LYS A 46 -14.13 17.74 10.24
C LYS A 46 -14.44 16.39 9.58
N SER A 47 -13.41 15.66 9.14
CA SER A 47 -13.54 14.39 8.44
C SER A 47 -13.47 13.17 9.35
N GLU A 48 -13.36 13.36 10.67
CA GLU A 48 -13.06 12.28 11.62
C GLU A 48 -11.86 11.42 11.15
N LYS A 49 -10.84 12.05 10.55
CA LYS A 49 -9.63 11.38 10.02
C LYS A 49 -9.93 10.23 9.02
N GLY A 50 -11.06 10.29 8.32
CA GLY A 50 -11.48 9.28 7.33
C GLY A 50 -12.12 8.03 7.94
N LYS A 51 -12.59 8.10 9.19
CA LYS A 51 -13.32 7.03 9.85
C LYS A 51 -14.46 6.49 8.97
N ASP A 52 -14.68 5.18 9.06
CA ASP A 52 -15.68 4.41 8.32
C ASP A 52 -15.52 4.36 6.79
N VAL A 53 -14.52 5.03 6.22
CA VAL A 53 -14.10 4.83 4.83
C VAL A 53 -13.26 3.56 4.72
N VAL A 54 -13.52 2.77 3.68
CA VAL A 54 -12.68 1.61 3.31
C VAL A 54 -11.98 1.91 1.99
N VAL A 55 -10.66 1.77 1.97
CA VAL A 55 -9.83 1.89 0.76
C VAL A 55 -9.29 0.50 0.40
N ALA A 56 -9.62 0.04 -0.81
CA ALA A 56 -9.03 -1.19 -1.36
C ALA A 56 -7.70 -0.86 -2.04
N VAL A 57 -6.62 -1.50 -1.58
CA VAL A 57 -5.26 -1.29 -2.09
C VAL A 57 -4.91 -2.46 -3.01
N LEU A 58 -4.92 -2.21 -4.33
CA LEU A 58 -4.57 -3.17 -5.37
C LEU A 58 -3.07 -3.04 -5.67
N ASP A 59 -2.24 -3.86 -5.03
CA ASP A 59 -0.79 -3.70 -5.04
C ASP A 59 -0.07 -5.04 -4.74
N THR A 60 1.18 -5.00 -4.27
CA THR A 60 2.03 -6.16 -3.96
C THR A 60 1.67 -6.91 -2.67
N GLY A 61 0.65 -6.44 -1.95
CA GLY A 61 0.27 -6.90 -0.61
C GLY A 61 0.50 -5.83 0.45
N CYS A 62 0.51 -6.24 1.72
CA CYS A 62 0.88 -5.37 2.83
C CYS A 62 1.55 -6.16 3.95
N GLN A 63 2.49 -5.58 4.66
CA GLN A 63 2.96 -6.13 5.94
C GLN A 63 1.83 -6.02 6.98
N ILE A 64 1.13 -7.13 7.21
CA ILE A 64 -0.12 -7.15 8.01
C ILE A 64 0.08 -6.90 9.51
N ASP A 65 1.29 -7.13 10.02
CA ASP A 65 1.66 -6.95 11.42
C ASP A 65 2.41 -5.63 11.68
N HIS A 66 2.57 -4.78 10.66
CA HIS A 66 3.26 -3.50 10.81
C HIS A 66 2.54 -2.62 11.85
N VAL A 67 3.31 -2.06 12.77
CA VAL A 67 2.82 -1.27 13.92
C VAL A 67 1.89 -0.12 13.53
N ASP A 68 2.12 0.49 12.36
CA ASP A 68 1.30 1.60 11.86
C ASP A 68 0.07 1.16 11.05
N LEU A 69 -0.06 -0.12 10.70
CA LEU A 69 -1.05 -0.59 9.72
C LEU A 69 -1.99 -1.68 10.26
N LYS A 70 -1.52 -2.51 11.20
CA LYS A 70 -2.28 -3.67 11.71
C LYS A 70 -3.69 -3.33 12.18
N ASP A 71 -3.90 -2.15 12.76
CA ASP A 71 -5.20 -1.70 13.29
C ASP A 71 -6.08 -1.02 12.22
N ARG A 72 -5.58 -0.90 10.99
CA ARG A 72 -6.28 -0.33 9.82
C ARG A 72 -6.71 -1.41 8.84
N ILE A 73 -5.96 -2.50 8.77
CA ILE A 73 -6.25 -3.62 7.89
C ILE A 73 -7.46 -4.38 8.42
N ILE A 74 -8.53 -4.43 7.63
CA ILE A 74 -9.78 -5.16 7.98
C ILE A 74 -9.90 -6.50 7.25
N GLY A 75 -8.92 -6.82 6.40
CA GLY A 75 -8.85 -8.06 5.66
C GLY A 75 -8.09 -7.87 4.35
N GLY A 76 -8.05 -8.93 3.56
CA GLY A 76 -7.43 -8.91 2.25
C GLY A 76 -7.62 -10.22 1.50
N ARG A 77 -7.12 -10.24 0.26
CA ARG A 77 -7.08 -11.43 -0.57
C ARG A 77 -5.89 -11.38 -1.53
N ASN A 78 -5.29 -12.53 -1.74
CA ASN A 78 -4.26 -12.75 -2.74
C ASN A 78 -4.85 -13.33 -4.03
N PHE A 79 -4.48 -12.72 -5.15
CA PHE A 79 -4.85 -13.14 -6.50
C PHE A 79 -3.62 -13.50 -7.35
N THR A 80 -2.41 -13.47 -6.76
CA THR A 80 -1.17 -13.86 -7.41
C THR A 80 -0.86 -15.33 -7.17
N THR A 81 0.20 -15.82 -7.82
CA THR A 81 0.73 -17.16 -7.60
C THR A 81 1.68 -17.25 -6.41
N ASP A 82 2.00 -16.12 -5.76
CA ASP A 82 2.88 -16.08 -4.58
C ASP A 82 2.29 -16.88 -3.43
N ASN A 83 3.14 -17.29 -2.49
CA ASN A 83 2.74 -18.08 -1.31
C ASN A 83 1.88 -19.31 -1.66
N ASN A 84 2.22 -19.99 -2.76
CA ASN A 84 1.48 -21.13 -3.30
C ASN A 84 0.01 -20.80 -3.63
N SER A 85 -0.27 -19.57 -4.08
CA SER A 85 -1.62 -19.09 -4.39
C SER A 85 -2.60 -19.17 -3.21
N ASP A 86 -2.11 -19.11 -1.97
CA ASP A 86 -2.98 -19.06 -0.79
C ASP A 86 -3.77 -17.74 -0.81
N PRO A 87 -5.11 -17.77 -1.00
CA PRO A 87 -5.92 -16.57 -1.12
C PRO A 87 -5.95 -15.74 0.17
N ASN A 88 -5.59 -16.33 1.32
CA ASN A 88 -5.57 -15.63 2.60
C ASN A 88 -4.19 -15.06 2.95
N ASN A 89 -3.16 -15.31 2.12
CA ASN A 89 -1.83 -14.76 2.32
C ASN A 89 -1.56 -13.59 1.36
N TYR A 90 -1.91 -12.39 1.81
CA TYR A 90 -1.70 -11.11 1.11
C TYR A 90 -0.52 -10.32 1.71
N THR A 91 0.46 -11.03 2.27
CA THR A 91 1.69 -10.43 2.81
C THR A 91 2.50 -9.81 1.69
N ASP A 92 3.05 -8.62 1.94
CA ASP A 92 3.94 -7.96 0.99
C ASP A 92 5.32 -8.61 0.95
N MET A 93 5.80 -8.92 -0.25
CA MET A 93 7.16 -9.43 -0.49
C MET A 93 8.02 -8.42 -1.27
N ASN A 94 7.45 -7.28 -1.67
CA ASN A 94 8.14 -6.22 -2.42
C ASN A 94 8.38 -4.97 -1.56
N GLY A 95 7.36 -4.53 -0.82
CA GLY A 95 7.39 -3.34 0.05
C GLY A 95 6.55 -2.17 -0.48
N HIS A 96 6.28 -2.13 -1.79
CA HIS A 96 5.52 -1.04 -2.42
C HIS A 96 4.09 -0.92 -1.85
N GLY A 97 3.36 -2.04 -1.78
CA GLY A 97 1.99 -2.03 -1.24
C GLY A 97 1.91 -1.61 0.23
N THR A 98 2.90 -1.98 1.05
CA THR A 98 3.04 -1.50 2.43
C THR A 98 3.28 0.00 2.50
N HIS A 99 4.14 0.54 1.61
CA HIS A 99 4.40 1.98 1.52
C HIS A 99 3.16 2.78 1.08
N VAL A 100 2.41 2.26 0.09
CA VAL A 100 1.13 2.83 -0.35
C VAL A 100 0.11 2.82 0.79
N ALA A 101 -0.05 1.70 1.48
CA ALA A 101 -0.93 1.56 2.63
C ALA A 101 -0.60 2.56 3.74
N GLY A 102 0.70 2.75 4.03
CA GLY A 102 1.19 3.75 4.99
C GLY A 102 0.79 5.18 4.63
N THR A 103 1.02 5.56 3.37
CA THR A 103 0.62 6.88 2.85
C THR A 103 -0.89 7.12 3.01
N ILE A 104 -1.71 6.10 2.78
CA ILE A 104 -3.17 6.22 2.87
C ILE A 104 -3.61 6.37 4.32
N ALA A 105 -3.26 5.41 5.19
CA ALA A 105 -3.93 5.27 6.48
C ALA A 105 -3.03 4.89 7.66
N ALA A 106 -1.70 5.08 7.60
CA ALA A 106 -0.86 4.84 8.77
C ALA A 106 -1.43 5.52 10.04
N THR A 107 -1.61 4.72 11.09
CA THR A 107 -2.36 5.14 12.28
C THR A 107 -1.55 6.12 13.12
N GLU A 108 -2.26 6.99 13.84
CA GLU A 108 -1.66 7.80 14.88
C GLU A 108 -1.43 6.96 16.15
N ASN A 109 -0.18 6.52 16.37
CA ASN A 109 0.20 5.68 17.52
C ASN A 109 1.46 6.19 18.26
N ASN A 110 1.86 7.44 18.02
CA ASN A 110 3.09 8.06 18.54
C ASN A 110 4.40 7.39 18.10
N LYS A 111 4.36 6.58 17.03
CA LYS A 111 5.50 5.94 16.37
C LYS A 111 5.34 6.11 14.85
N GLY A 112 6.42 5.87 14.11
CA GLY A 112 6.38 5.78 12.66
C GLY A 112 5.81 7.02 11.97
N VAL A 113 4.89 6.82 11.04
CA VAL A 113 4.32 7.90 10.21
C VAL A 113 2.81 8.01 10.35
N LEU A 114 2.24 9.17 9.99
CA LEU A 114 0.80 9.34 9.82
C LEU A 114 0.42 9.33 8.34
N GLY A 115 -0.64 8.59 8.00
CA GLY A 115 -1.25 8.62 6.68
C GLY A 115 -2.15 9.84 6.48
N VAL A 116 -2.66 9.97 5.26
CA VAL A 116 -3.63 11.04 4.91
C VAL A 116 -4.95 10.89 5.66
N ALA A 117 -5.44 9.66 5.81
CA ALA A 117 -6.67 9.31 6.52
C ALA A 117 -6.40 8.26 7.62
N PRO A 118 -5.81 8.65 8.77
CA PRO A 118 -5.34 7.70 9.79
C PRO A 118 -6.43 6.83 10.44
N GLN A 119 -7.72 7.11 10.25
CA GLN A 119 -8.83 6.28 10.74
C GLN A 119 -9.58 5.52 9.63
N ALA A 120 -9.13 5.62 8.38
CA ALA A 120 -9.66 4.80 7.30
C ALA A 120 -9.26 3.32 7.46
N LYS A 121 -10.08 2.44 6.92
CA LYS A 121 -9.86 0.99 6.89
C LYS A 121 -9.22 0.60 5.56
N LEU A 122 -8.33 -0.38 5.59
CA LEU A 122 -7.63 -0.89 4.42
C LEU A 122 -8.09 -2.32 4.11
N LEU A 123 -8.46 -2.55 2.84
CA LEU A 123 -8.65 -3.88 2.28
C LEU A 123 -7.48 -4.19 1.36
N ILE A 124 -6.66 -5.18 1.71
CA ILE A 124 -5.43 -5.48 0.97
C ILE A 124 -5.73 -6.45 -0.17
N VAL A 125 -5.55 -6.02 -1.41
CA VAL A 125 -5.86 -6.79 -2.61
C VAL A 125 -4.54 -7.04 -3.34
N LYS A 126 -3.87 -8.15 -3.01
CA LYS A 126 -2.58 -8.49 -3.61
C LYS A 126 -2.81 -9.01 -5.03
N VAL A 127 -2.39 -8.24 -6.02
CA VAL A 127 -2.55 -8.53 -7.47
C VAL A 127 -1.24 -8.45 -8.23
N LEU A 128 -0.16 -7.99 -7.57
CA LEU A 128 1.20 -7.93 -8.07
C LEU A 128 2.17 -8.67 -7.14
#